data_AF-A0A818AZU6-F1
#
_entry.id   AF-A0A818AZU6-F1
#
_cell.length_a   1.000
_cell.length_b   1.000
_cell.length_c   1.000
_cell.angle_alpha   90.00
_cell.angle_beta   90.00
_cell.angle_gamma   90.00
#
_symmetry.space_group_name_H-M   'P 1'
#
loop_
_entity.id
_entity.type
_entity.pdbx_description
1 polymer ?
#
loop_
_entity_poly.entity_id
_entity_poly.type
_entity_poly.pdbx_seq_one_letter_code
_entity_poly.pdbx_strand_id
1 'polypeptide(L)'
;MFNLLKGVPQGSCVGPVLFIICHHDIFEALSTTHWKHLSADDLAILFSPSSSMSSSNMINALTDQLKHALIRLIDYSIKWKQPINFSKRYWMLFHRQAVPQIPNIICEGHNIEHAKKFKYLGTILDAKLSFTAHIDYIKSKIRTNMNIFKRLASSRMMSEE
;
A
#
# COMPACT_ATOMS: atom_id res chain seq x y z
N MET A 1 31.32 -18.07 7.32
CA MET A 1 30.78 -16.77 7.76
C MET A 1 30.28 -16.05 6.52
N PHE A 2 28.99 -15.72 6.43
CA PHE A 2 28.44 -15.04 5.26
C PHE A 2 28.94 -13.58 5.25
N ASN A 3 29.65 -13.19 4.20
CA ASN A 3 30.21 -11.85 4.08
C ASN A 3 29.14 -10.90 3.50
N LEU A 4 28.31 -10.32 4.38
CA LEU A 4 27.26 -9.39 3.99
C LEU A 4 27.79 -7.95 4.06
N LEU A 5 28.11 -7.36 2.90
CA LEU A 5 28.69 -6.00 2.83
C LEU A 5 27.63 -4.88 2.95
N LYS A 6 26.35 -5.19 2.69
CA LYS A 6 25.23 -4.23 2.74
C LYS A 6 23.95 -4.92 3.18
N GLY A 7 23.16 -4.23 4.01
CA GLY A 7 21.89 -4.72 4.54
C GLY A 7 22.05 -5.47 5.86
N VAL A 8 20.98 -6.18 6.24
CA VAL A 8 20.91 -6.96 7.48
C VAL A 8 20.60 -8.41 7.15
N PRO A 9 21.13 -9.39 7.90
CA PRO A 9 20.79 -10.80 7.69
C PRO A 9 19.29 -11.04 7.84
N GLN A 10 18.71 -11.79 6.90
CA GLN A 10 17.31 -12.20 7.00
C GLN A 10 17.11 -13.06 8.26
N GLY A 11 16.03 -12.82 9.00
CA GLY A 11 15.78 -13.47 10.28
C GLY A 11 16.46 -12.79 11.48
N SER A 12 17.24 -11.73 11.26
CA SER A 12 17.74 -10.88 12.35
C SER A 12 16.58 -10.17 13.05
N CYS A 13 16.51 -10.29 14.38
CA CYS A 13 15.52 -9.60 15.21
C CYS A 13 15.71 -8.07 15.21
N VAL A 14 16.94 -7.58 14.95
CA VAL A 14 17.26 -6.14 14.93
C VAL A 14 17.09 -5.54 13.53
N GLY A 15 17.02 -6.38 12.49
CA GLY A 15 16.90 -5.94 11.09
C GLY A 15 15.75 -4.94 10.86
N PRO A 16 14.52 -5.23 11.31
CA PRO A 16 13.39 -4.30 11.15
C PRO A 16 13.61 -2.95 11.86
N VAL A 17 14.21 -2.95 13.05
CA VAL A 17 14.49 -1.72 13.80
C VAL A 17 15.52 -0.86 13.08
N LEU A 18 16.60 -1.47 12.57
CA LEU A 18 17.61 -0.77 11.79
C LEU A 18 17.03 -0.21 10.48
N PHE A 19 16.11 -0.93 9.84
CA PHE A 19 15.41 -0.44 8.66
C PHE A 19 14.62 0.85 8.96
N ILE A 20 13.90 0.88 10.09
CA ILE A 20 13.14 2.08 10.50
C ILE A 20 14.08 3.26 10.76
N ILE A 21 15.18 3.04 11.48
CA ILE A 21 16.17 4.09 11.79
C ILE A 21 16.81 4.63 10.50
N CYS A 22 17.16 3.73 9.56
CA CYS A 22 17.73 4.09 8.27
C CYS A 22 16.82 5.03 7.46
N HIS A 23 15.49 4.86 7.57
CA HIS A 23 14.51 5.65 6.82
C HIS A 23 13.72 6.64 7.68
N HIS A 24 14.26 7.06 8.83
CA HIS A 24 13.56 7.98 9.72
C HIS A 24 13.22 9.33 9.05
N ASP A 25 13.99 9.76 8.04
CA ASP A 25 13.84 11.02 7.32
C ASP A 25 12.91 10.94 6.09
N ILE A 26 12.42 9.74 5.72
CA ILE A 26 11.64 9.56 4.47
C ILE A 26 10.37 10.43 4.45
N PHE A 27 9.72 10.59 5.59
CA PHE A 27 8.50 11.38 5.68
C PHE A 27 8.76 12.87 5.44
N GLU A 28 9.86 13.40 5.96
CA GLU A 28 10.27 14.78 5.70
C GLU A 28 10.68 14.95 4.25
N ALA A 29 11.42 13.97 3.71
CA ALA A 29 11.88 13.96 2.34
C ALA A 29 10.76 13.93 1.30
N LEU A 30 9.55 13.44 1.62
CA LEU A 30 8.41 13.38 0.69
C LEU A 30 7.49 14.60 0.73
N SER A 31 7.31 15.22 1.90
CA SER A 31 6.59 16.49 2.18
C SER A 31 5.98 16.40 3.59
N THR A 32 5.92 17.51 4.32
CA THR A 32 5.27 17.57 5.64
C THR A 32 3.74 17.69 5.57
N THR A 33 3.17 18.01 4.41
CA THR A 33 1.74 18.34 4.26
C THR A 33 0.81 17.14 4.05
N HIS A 34 1.37 15.99 3.65
CA HIS A 34 0.59 14.81 3.30
C HIS A 34 0.54 13.82 4.45
N TRP A 35 -0.55 13.07 4.56
CA TRP A 35 -0.57 11.92 5.45
C TRP A 35 0.25 10.80 4.80
N LYS A 36 1.10 10.16 5.59
CA LYS A 36 2.02 9.11 5.14
C LYS A 36 2.04 7.98 6.16
N HIS A 37 2.24 6.77 5.66
CA HIS A 37 2.43 5.59 6.49
C HIS A 37 3.49 4.68 5.88
N LEU A 38 4.40 4.21 6.72
CA LEU A 38 5.47 3.29 6.34
C LEU A 38 5.35 2.04 7.21
N SER A 39 5.24 0.89 6.57
CA SER A 39 5.20 -0.41 7.23
C SER A 39 6.20 -1.33 6.56
N ALA A 40 7.34 -1.57 7.21
CA ALA A 40 8.49 -2.19 6.56
C ALA A 40 8.81 -1.46 5.23
N ASP A 41 8.84 -2.18 4.11
CA ASP A 41 9.08 -1.65 2.77
C ASP A 41 7.84 -1.06 2.07
N ASP A 42 6.64 -1.20 2.66
CA ASP A 42 5.41 -0.64 2.10
C ASP A 42 5.20 0.81 2.54
N LEU A 43 5.26 1.74 1.58
CA LEU A 43 4.95 3.16 1.75
C LEU A 43 3.58 3.51 1.17
N ALA A 44 2.74 4.16 1.96
CA ALA A 44 1.50 4.80 1.50
C ALA A 44 1.54 6.31 1.72
N ILE A 45 1.05 7.06 0.74
CA ILE A 45 0.91 8.51 0.80
C ILE A 45 -0.54 8.85 0.45
N LEU A 46 -1.21 9.61 1.31
CA LEU A 46 -2.57 10.07 1.11
C LEU A 46 -2.57 11.58 0.90
N PHE A 47 -3.15 11.97 -0.23
CA PHE A 47 -3.35 13.35 -0.63
C PHE A 47 -4.79 13.76 -0.36
N SER A 48 -4.99 15.02 0.01
CA SER A 48 -6.33 15.59 0.21
C SER A 48 -6.35 16.98 -0.40
N PRO A 49 -7.32 17.28 -1.29
CA PRO A 49 -7.43 18.60 -1.85
C PRO A 49 -8.01 19.56 -0.82
N SER A 50 -7.86 20.87 -1.04
CA SER A 50 -8.59 21.85 -0.23
C SER A 50 -10.10 21.68 -0.45
N SER A 51 -10.87 21.71 0.64
CA SER A 51 -12.33 21.59 0.62
C SER A 51 -13.03 22.76 -0.09
N SER A 52 -12.34 23.88 -0.28
CA SER A 52 -12.86 25.07 -0.98
C SER A 52 -12.76 25.01 -2.51
N MET A 53 -12.09 24.01 -3.08
CA MET A 53 -11.87 23.92 -4.52
C MET A 53 -13.08 23.34 -5.26
N SER A 54 -13.24 23.68 -6.54
CA SER A 54 -14.21 22.98 -7.40
C SER A 54 -13.73 21.56 -7.71
N SER A 55 -14.65 20.63 -7.97
CA SER A 55 -14.33 19.22 -8.22
C SER A 55 -13.32 19.00 -9.36
N SER A 56 -13.38 19.80 -10.44
CA SER A 56 -12.41 19.72 -11.54
C SER A 56 -11.01 20.14 -11.10
N ASN A 57 -10.92 21.19 -10.28
CA ASN A 57 -9.64 21.69 -9.78
C ASN A 57 -9.05 20.76 -8.72
N MET A 58 -9.88 20.06 -7.94
CA MET A 58 -9.42 19.07 -6.97
C MET A 58 -8.62 17.94 -7.63
N ILE A 59 -9.09 17.40 -8.76
CA ILE A 59 -8.42 16.29 -9.45
C ILE A 59 -7.05 16.74 -9.97
N ASN A 60 -6.98 17.92 -10.58
CA ASN A 60 -5.72 18.47 -11.07
C ASN A 60 -4.73 18.69 -9.92
N ALA A 61 -5.18 19.30 -8.82
CA ALA A 61 -4.34 19.52 -7.65
C ALA A 61 -3.82 18.21 -7.03
N LEU A 62 -4.67 17.19 -6.92
CA LEU A 62 -4.28 15.85 -6.45
C LEU A 62 -3.26 15.19 -7.40
N THR A 63 -3.47 15.35 -8.71
CA THR A 63 -2.55 14.83 -9.74
C THR A 63 -1.17 15.47 -9.60
N ASP A 64 -1.12 16.78 -9.39
CA ASP A 64 0.13 17.52 -9.23
C ASP A 64 0.84 17.14 -7.92
N GLN A 65 0.09 17.02 -6.82
CA GLN A 65 0.63 16.54 -5.54
C GLN A 65 1.21 15.13 -5.65
N LEU A 66 0.52 14.21 -6.33
CA LEU A 66 1.00 12.85 -6.58
C LEU A 66 2.29 12.86 -7.40
N LYS A 67 2.33 13.61 -8.52
CA LYS A 67 3.53 13.72 -9.36
C LYS A 67 4.72 14.27 -8.57
N HIS A 68 4.50 15.32 -7.80
CA HIS A 68 5.53 15.92 -6.97
C HIS A 68 6.07 14.95 -5.90
N ALA A 69 5.19 14.20 -5.24
CA ALA A 69 5.59 13.18 -4.28
C ALA A 69 6.37 12.02 -4.94
N LEU A 70 5.99 11.61 -6.16
CA LEU A 70 6.72 10.59 -6.92
C LEU A 70 8.15 11.04 -7.25
N ILE A 71 8.34 12.29 -7.68
CA ILE A 71 9.68 12.86 -7.95
C ILE A 71 10.53 12.82 -6.68
N ARG A 72 9.99 13.32 -5.57
CA ARG A 72 10.71 13.32 -4.27
C ARG A 72 11.03 11.90 -3.78
N LEU A 73 10.15 10.94 -4.03
CA LEU A 73 10.38 9.54 -3.70
C LEU A 73 11.52 8.94 -4.54
N ILE A 74 11.61 9.30 -5.83
CA ILE A 74 12.71 8.89 -6.71
C ILE A 74 14.04 9.45 -6.21
N ASP A 75 14.08 10.75 -5.92
CA ASP A 75 15.29 11.40 -5.39
C ASP A 75 15.76 10.73 -4.09
N TYR A 76 14.82 10.42 -3.20
CA TYR A 76 15.08 9.68 -1.97
C TYR A 76 15.62 8.27 -2.25
N SER A 77 14.98 7.54 -3.16
CA SER A 77 15.39 6.20 -3.60
C SER A 77 16.82 6.20 -4.16
N ILE A 78 17.19 7.20 -4.96
CA ILE A 78 18.55 7.35 -5.51
C ILE A 78 19.54 7.64 -4.38
N LYS A 79 19.23 8.60 -3.50
CA LYS A 79 20.07 8.99 -2.35
C LYS A 79 20.37 7.79 -1.44
N TRP A 80 19.35 7.00 -1.12
CA TRP A 80 19.46 5.86 -0.21
C TRP A 80 19.76 4.52 -0.91
N LYS A 81 19.94 4.54 -2.23
CA LYS A 81 20.23 3.36 -3.06
C LYS A 81 19.20 2.24 -2.89
N GLN A 82 17.93 2.64 -2.80
CA GLN A 82 16.78 1.76 -2.64
C GLN A 82 15.86 1.90 -3.85
N PRO A 83 16.13 1.16 -4.93
CA PRO A 83 15.35 1.29 -6.15
C PRO A 83 13.89 0.92 -5.87
N ILE A 84 13.00 1.83 -6.18
CA ILE A 84 11.58 1.58 -6.08
C ILE A 84 11.22 0.47 -7.11
N ASN A 85 10.22 -0.39 -6.87
CA ASN A 85 9.76 -1.39 -7.84
C ASN A 85 8.50 -0.93 -8.62
N PHE A 86 8.63 -0.56 -9.91
CA PHE A 86 7.55 0.14 -10.66
C PHE A 86 6.36 -0.77 -10.95
N SER A 87 6.61 -2.09 -11.01
CA SER A 87 5.57 -3.11 -11.22
C SER A 87 4.62 -3.29 -10.03
N LYS A 88 4.99 -2.80 -8.83
CA LYS A 88 4.21 -2.96 -7.59
C LYS A 88 3.60 -1.66 -7.10
N ARG A 89 3.43 -0.67 -7.97
CA ARG A 89 2.95 0.66 -7.59
C ARG A 89 1.57 0.93 -8.13
N TYR A 90 0.73 1.36 -7.22
CA TYR A 90 -0.68 1.58 -7.48
C TYR A 90 -1.06 2.94 -6.89
N TRP A 91 -2.03 3.58 -7.53
CA TRP A 91 -2.74 4.70 -6.93
C TRP A 91 -4.25 4.47 -7.07
N MET A 92 -5.02 5.10 -6.20
CA MET A 92 -6.47 4.97 -6.17
C MET A 92 -7.07 6.33 -5.85
N LEU A 93 -8.10 6.71 -6.59
CA LEU A 93 -8.86 7.92 -6.32
C LEU A 93 -10.11 7.58 -5.50
N PHE A 94 -10.18 8.10 -4.27
CA PHE A 94 -11.39 8.01 -3.45
C PHE A 94 -12.38 9.10 -3.84
N HIS A 95 -13.65 8.74 -4.04
CA HIS A 95 -14.68 9.72 -4.41
C HIS A 95 -16.07 9.29 -3.97
N ARG A 96 -16.91 10.23 -3.51
CA ARG A 96 -18.28 9.92 -3.05
C ARG A 96 -19.32 9.94 -4.17
N GLN A 97 -19.26 10.91 -5.09
CA GLN A 97 -20.25 11.12 -6.15
C GLN A 97 -19.90 10.38 -7.46
N ALA A 98 -20.33 10.88 -8.62
CA ALA A 98 -20.03 10.31 -9.94
C ALA A 98 -18.53 10.01 -10.12
N VAL A 99 -18.23 9.06 -11.01
CA VAL A 99 -16.84 8.68 -11.30
C VAL A 99 -16.11 9.90 -11.90
N PRO A 100 -15.07 10.41 -11.22
CA PRO A 100 -14.28 11.52 -11.75
C PRO A 100 -13.50 11.08 -12.99
N GLN A 101 -13.06 12.05 -13.78
CA GLN A 101 -12.08 11.80 -14.83
C GLN A 101 -10.78 11.27 -14.20
N ILE A 102 -10.34 10.11 -14.65
CA ILE A 102 -9.16 9.43 -14.10
C ILE A 102 -7.92 9.92 -14.84
N PRO A 103 -7.00 10.64 -14.18
CA PRO A 103 -5.75 11.08 -14.81
C PRO A 103 -4.85 9.90 -15.15
N ASN A 104 -4.06 10.04 -16.23
CA ASN A 104 -2.96 9.13 -16.51
C ASN A 104 -1.70 9.58 -15.75
N ILE A 105 -1.07 8.67 -15.00
CA ILE A 105 0.09 8.99 -14.16
C ILE A 105 1.31 8.25 -14.70
N ILE A 106 2.23 8.99 -15.30
CA ILE A 106 3.48 8.46 -15.85
C ILE A 106 4.64 8.96 -14.98
N CYS A 107 5.57 8.07 -14.66
CA CYS A 107 6.73 8.35 -13.82
C CYS A 107 7.92 7.50 -14.30
N GLU A 108 9.05 8.13 -14.64
CA GLU A 108 10.23 7.45 -15.23
C GLU A 108 9.87 6.57 -16.44
N GLY A 109 8.97 7.04 -17.31
CA GLY A 109 8.47 6.29 -18.47
C GLY A 109 7.52 5.12 -18.14
N HIS A 110 7.23 4.85 -16.86
CA HIS A 110 6.32 3.81 -16.42
C HIS A 110 4.93 4.40 -16.11
N ASN A 111 3.88 3.77 -16.60
CA ASN A 111 2.52 4.08 -16.16
C ASN A 111 2.27 3.50 -14.76
N ILE A 112 1.83 4.32 -13.81
CA ILE A 112 1.47 3.88 -12.47
C ILE A 112 0.01 3.45 -12.48
N GLU A 113 -0.24 2.19 -12.12
CA GLU A 113 -1.56 1.57 -12.28
C GLU A 113 -2.62 2.22 -11.38
N HIS A 114 -3.75 2.61 -11.98
CA HIS A 114 -4.93 3.02 -11.23
C HIS A 114 -5.71 1.78 -10.75
N ALA A 115 -5.63 1.48 -9.47
CA ALA A 115 -6.28 0.32 -8.88
C ALA A 115 -7.76 0.61 -8.58
N LYS A 116 -8.65 -0.26 -9.10
CA LYS A 116 -10.08 -0.23 -8.71
C LYS A 116 -10.33 -0.83 -7.32
N LYS A 117 -9.51 -1.83 -6.97
CA LYS A 117 -9.46 -2.49 -5.66
C LYS A 117 -8.02 -2.77 -5.33
N PHE A 118 -7.61 -2.54 -4.09
CA PHE A 118 -6.23 -2.75 -3.65
C PHE A 118 -6.20 -3.31 -2.23
N LYS A 119 -5.35 -4.30 -1.97
CA LYS A 119 -5.18 -4.89 -0.64
C LYS A 119 -4.01 -4.22 0.06
N TYR A 120 -4.29 -3.35 1.01
CA TYR A 120 -3.29 -2.66 1.82
C TYR A 120 -3.29 -3.22 3.25
N LEU A 121 -2.15 -3.74 3.70
CA LEU A 121 -1.95 -4.30 5.05
C LEU A 121 -3.05 -5.28 5.51
N GLY A 122 -3.55 -6.09 4.57
CA GLY A 122 -4.60 -7.08 4.83
C GLY A 122 -6.03 -6.61 4.53
N THR A 123 -6.26 -5.32 4.38
CA THR A 123 -7.57 -4.72 4.12
C THR A 123 -7.76 -4.42 2.64
N ILE A 124 -8.89 -4.83 2.07
CA ILE A 124 -9.21 -4.55 0.66
C ILE A 124 -9.98 -3.24 0.59
N LEU A 125 -9.38 -2.24 -0.07
CA LEU A 125 -9.96 -0.93 -0.30
C LEU A 125 -10.51 -0.85 -1.73
N ASP A 126 -11.54 -0.04 -1.89
CA ASP A 126 -12.13 0.34 -3.18
C ASP A 126 -12.37 1.85 -3.20
N ALA A 127 -12.57 2.42 -4.39
CA ALA A 127 -12.72 3.87 -4.58
C ALA A 127 -13.87 4.52 -3.79
N LYS A 128 -14.87 3.72 -3.37
CA LYS A 128 -16.02 4.16 -2.57
C LYS A 128 -15.84 3.90 -1.07
N LEU A 129 -14.74 3.25 -0.68
CA LEU A 129 -14.56 2.71 0.68
C LEU A 129 -15.78 1.90 1.13
N SER A 130 -16.36 1.11 0.21
CA SER A 130 -17.55 0.31 0.52
C SER A 130 -17.22 -0.89 1.41
N PHE A 131 -15.97 -1.36 1.36
CA PHE A 131 -15.49 -2.57 2.04
C PHE A 131 -16.21 -3.86 1.66
N THR A 132 -17.13 -3.84 0.69
CA THR A 132 -17.89 -5.03 0.25
C THR A 132 -16.95 -6.14 -0.19
N ALA A 133 -15.95 -5.83 -1.01
CA ALA A 133 -14.95 -6.80 -1.46
C ALA A 133 -14.12 -7.37 -0.31
N HIS A 134 -13.83 -6.57 0.72
CA HIS A 134 -13.13 -7.03 1.91
C HIS A 134 -13.99 -7.99 2.72
N ILE A 135 -15.26 -7.62 2.97
CA ILE A 135 -16.21 -8.44 3.71
C ILE A 135 -16.40 -9.80 3.02
N ASP A 136 -16.56 -9.82 1.70
CA ASP A 136 -16.71 -11.07 0.93
C ASP A 136 -15.45 -11.95 1.01
N TYR A 137 -14.27 -11.32 0.95
CA TYR A 137 -13.00 -12.01 1.17
C TYR A 137 -12.92 -12.66 2.57
N ILE A 138 -13.31 -11.93 3.62
CA ILE A 138 -13.32 -12.44 4.99
C ILE A 138 -14.34 -13.57 5.15
N LYS A 139 -15.57 -13.41 4.64
CA LYS A 139 -16.60 -14.47 4.64
C LYS A 139 -16.09 -15.75 3.98
N SER A 140 -15.43 -15.63 2.83
CA SER A 140 -14.85 -16.78 2.13
C SER A 140 -13.77 -17.46 2.97
N LYS A 141 -12.85 -16.69 3.57
CA LYS A 141 -11.79 -17.21 4.45
C LYS A 141 -12.37 -17.94 5.67
N ILE A 142 -13.40 -17.37 6.32
CA ILE A 142 -14.08 -17.99 7.46
C ILE A 142 -14.73 -19.30 7.04
N ARG A 143 -15.46 -19.32 5.91
CA ARG A 143 -16.10 -20.53 5.38
C ARG A 143 -15.09 -21.65 5.14
N THR A 144 -13.97 -21.35 4.49
CA THR A 144 -12.90 -22.32 4.25
C THR A 144 -12.36 -22.88 5.57
N ASN A 145 -12.05 -22.02 6.53
CA ASN A 145 -11.54 -22.44 7.83
C ASN A 145 -12.56 -23.27 8.62
N MET A 146 -13.84 -22.88 8.62
CA MET A 146 -14.91 -23.66 9.25
C MET A 146 -15.03 -25.05 8.65
N ASN A 147 -14.91 -25.19 7.33
CA ASN A 147 -14.95 -26.50 6.68
C ASN A 147 -13.76 -27.38 7.09
N ILE A 148 -12.58 -26.80 7.24
CA ILE A 148 -11.39 -27.50 7.77
C ILE A 148 -11.65 -27.95 9.21
N PHE A 149 -12.13 -27.06 10.08
CA PHE A 149 -12.43 -27.40 11.48
C PHE A 149 -13.49 -28.50 11.60
N LYS A 150 -14.55 -28.46 10.78
CA LYS A 150 -15.57 -29.51 10.72
C LYS A 150 -14.97 -30.86 10.37
N ARG A 151 -14.10 -30.93 9.35
CA ARG A 151 -13.43 -32.17 8.94
C ARG A 151 -12.49 -32.72 10.01
N LEU A 152 -11.72 -31.85 10.67
CA LEU A 152 -10.83 -32.25 11.75
C LEU A 152 -11.62 -32.78 12.96
N ALA A 153 -12.69 -32.09 13.34
CA ALA A 153 -13.57 -32.53 14.42
C ALA A 153 -14.21 -33.90 14.12
N SER A 154 -14.71 -34.11 12.89
CA SER A 154 -15.30 -35.39 12.49
C SER A 154 -14.27 -36.52 12.41
N SER A 155 -13.03 -36.24 11.97
CA SER A 155 -11.99 -37.27 11.89
C SER A 155 -11.56 -37.80 13.27
N ARG A 156 -11.62 -36.96 14.31
CA ARG A 156 -11.28 -37.35 15.68
C ARG A 156 -12.35 -38.22 16.33
N MET A 157 -13.62 -38.01 15.98
CA MET A 157 -14.72 -38.85 16.47
C MET A 157 -14.72 -40.27 15.87
N MET A 158 -14.11 -40.48 14.70
CA MET A 158 -14.01 -41.80 14.07
C MET A 158 -12.76 -42.60 14.49
N SER A 159 -11.83 -41.98 15.23
CA SER A 159 -10.60 -42.64 15.71
C SER A 159 -10.68 -43.13 17.16
N GLU A 160 -11.81 -42.89 17.83
CA GLU A 160 -12.08 -43.33 19.22
C GLU A 160 -13.07 -44.51 19.29
N GLU A 161 -13.39 -45.15 18.16
CA GLU A 161 -14.06 -46.47 18.05
C GLU A 161 -13.07 -47.55 17.60
#